data_AF-U7QND2-F1
#
_entry.id   AF-U7QND2-F1
#
_cell.length_a   1.000
_cell.length_b   1.000
_cell.length_c   1.000
_cell.angle_alpha   90.00
_cell.angle_beta   90.00
_cell.angle_gamma   90.00
#
_symmetry.space_group_name_H-M   'P 1'
#
loop_
_entity.id
_entity.type
_entity.pdbx_description
1 polymer ?
#
loop_
_entity_poly.entity_id
_entity_poly.type
_entity_poly.pdbx_seq_one_letter_code
_entity_poly.pdbx_strand_id
1 'polypeptide(L)'
;MTWVRYVCGRLKSDYRYSKDIVYNNYPFPETANDKQKKKVETAAQKVLDTRAKYPDSSLAALYDPLTMPPDLVKAHQALDKAVDLCYRPQPFVSELNRIEYLFSLYEALSAPLLKVEKKKRSKKKDS
;
A
#
# COMPACT_ATOMS: atom_id res chain seq x y z
N MET A 1 -2.42 6.58 -0.45
CA MET A 1 -1.86 6.02 -1.71
C MET A 1 -0.32 6.01 -1.73
N THR A 2 0.35 5.68 -0.61
CA THR A 2 1.80 5.89 -0.47
C THR A 2 2.65 4.98 -1.35
N TRP A 3 2.44 3.66 -1.35
CA TRP A 3 3.25 2.73 -2.16
C TRP A 3 3.21 3.03 -3.66
N VAL A 4 2.00 3.23 -4.19
CA VAL A 4 1.78 3.62 -5.59
C VAL A 4 2.62 4.84 -5.94
N ARG A 5 2.63 5.85 -5.07
CA ARG A 5 3.31 7.13 -5.33
C ARG A 5 4.81 6.99 -5.55
N TYR A 6 5.45 6.09 -4.81
CA TYR A 6 6.89 5.89 -4.84
C TYR A 6 7.33 4.82 -5.85
N VAL A 7 6.51 3.81 -6.11
CA VAL A 7 6.93 2.61 -6.86
C VAL A 7 6.31 2.52 -8.25
N CYS A 8 5.13 3.10 -8.48
CA CYS A 8 4.48 2.97 -9.79
C CYS A 8 5.21 3.77 -10.89
N GLY A 9 5.03 3.34 -12.13
CA GLY A 9 5.47 4.11 -13.29
C GLY A 9 4.67 5.41 -13.45
N ARG A 10 5.12 6.27 -14.35
CA ARG A 10 4.45 7.54 -14.66
C ARG A 10 4.27 7.74 -16.15
N LEU A 11 3.20 8.44 -16.52
CA LEU A 11 3.09 9.09 -17.82
C LEU A 11 3.20 10.60 -17.57
N LYS A 12 4.37 11.18 -17.89
CA LYS A 12 4.75 12.49 -17.37
C LYS A 12 4.70 12.47 -15.83
N SER A 13 3.71 13.13 -15.21
CA SER A 13 3.52 13.15 -13.75
C SER A 13 2.36 12.27 -13.29
N ASP A 14 1.53 11.76 -14.20
CA ASP A 14 0.34 10.99 -13.86
C ASP A 14 0.70 9.58 -13.41
N TYR A 15 -0.03 9.05 -12.43
CA TYR A 15 0.16 7.68 -11.95
C TYR A 15 -0.14 6.68 -13.06
N ARG A 16 0.81 5.78 -13.34
CA ARG A 16 0.61 4.64 -14.24
C ARG A 16 0.71 3.36 -13.42
N TYR A 17 -0.44 2.86 -13.00
CA TYR A 17 -0.53 1.63 -12.23
C TYR A 17 -0.15 0.41 -13.11
N SER A 18 0.56 -0.54 -12.50
CA SER A 18 0.86 -1.84 -13.11
C SER A 18 0.81 -2.92 -12.04
N LYS A 19 0.19 -4.05 -12.34
CA LYS A 19 0.16 -5.20 -11.42
C LYS A 19 1.58 -5.68 -11.10
N ASP A 20 2.48 -5.70 -12.09
CA ASP A 20 3.81 -6.30 -11.96
C ASP A 20 4.78 -5.43 -11.17
N ILE A 21 4.55 -4.11 -11.13
CA ILE A 21 5.40 -3.15 -10.42
C ILE A 21 4.81 -2.80 -9.05
N VAL A 22 3.48 -2.65 -8.97
CA VAL A 22 2.82 -2.13 -7.77
C VAL A 22 2.23 -3.25 -6.94
N TYR A 23 1.28 -4.00 -7.50
CA TYR A 23 0.49 -4.98 -6.74
C TYR A 23 1.33 -6.18 -6.29
N ASN A 24 2.03 -6.81 -7.23
CA ASN A 24 2.83 -8.01 -6.95
C ASN A 24 3.98 -7.75 -5.97
N ASN A 25 4.46 -6.50 -5.89
CA ASN A 25 5.52 -6.10 -4.98
C ASN A 25 5.00 -5.37 -3.73
N TYR A 26 3.68 -5.25 -3.54
CA TYR A 26 3.14 -4.56 -2.38
C TYR A 26 3.40 -5.42 -1.12
N PRO A 27 4.11 -4.88 -0.11
CA PRO A 27 4.42 -5.64 1.09
C PRO A 27 3.18 -5.72 1.98
N PHE A 28 2.36 -6.74 1.80
CA PHE A 28 1.13 -6.96 2.56
C PHE A 28 1.44 -7.57 3.95
N PRO A 29 0.70 -7.24 5.03
CA PRO A 29 1.04 -7.71 6.37
C PRO A 29 0.66 -9.19 6.56
N GLU A 30 1.58 -10.00 7.07
CA GLU A 30 1.35 -11.44 7.32
C GLU A 30 0.53 -11.70 8.61
N THR A 31 0.51 -10.75 9.54
CA THR A 31 -0.01 -10.93 10.90
C THR A 31 -1.43 -10.39 11.12
N ALA A 32 -2.16 -10.06 10.06
CA ALA A 32 -3.50 -9.51 10.19
C ALA A 32 -4.50 -10.56 10.72
N ASN A 33 -5.10 -10.30 11.89
CA ASN A 33 -6.11 -11.18 12.49
C ASN A 33 -7.53 -10.89 11.97
N ASP A 34 -8.47 -11.81 12.22
CA ASP A 34 -9.83 -11.71 11.67
C ASP A 34 -10.62 -10.50 12.18
N LYS A 35 -10.31 -10.04 13.41
CA LYS A 35 -10.90 -8.80 13.94
C LYS A 35 -10.43 -7.57 13.17
N GLN A 36 -9.17 -7.52 12.76
CA GLN A 36 -8.64 -6.45 11.92
C GLN A 36 -9.23 -6.53 10.50
N LYS A 37 -9.30 -7.72 9.89
CA LYS A 37 -9.93 -7.93 8.57
C LYS A 37 -11.37 -7.43 8.56
N LYS A 38 -12.18 -7.84 9.53
CA LYS A 38 -13.58 -7.39 9.66
C LYS A 38 -13.71 -5.87 9.82
N LYS A 39 -12.78 -5.23 10.53
CA LYS A 39 -12.75 -3.76 10.64
C LYS A 39 -12.45 -3.09 9.30
N VAL A 40 -11.50 -3.63 8.53
CA VAL A 40 -11.18 -3.13 7.18
C VAL A 40 -12.38 -3.30 6.26
N GLU A 41 -13.03 -4.47 6.26
CA GLU A 41 -14.25 -4.74 5.48
C GLU A 41 -15.37 -3.75 5.81
N THR A 42 -15.65 -3.55 7.10
CA THR A 42 -16.68 -2.60 7.56
C THR A 42 -16.36 -1.16 7.12
N ALA A 43 -15.09 -0.74 7.23
CA ALA A 43 -14.66 0.58 6.82
C ALA A 43 -14.71 0.76 5.29
N ALA A 44 -14.36 -0.28 4.53
CA ALA A 44 -14.44 -0.29 3.07
C ALA A 44 -15.90 -0.20 2.61
N GLN A 45 -16.81 -0.95 3.24
CA GLN A 45 -18.25 -0.84 2.96
C GLN A 45 -18.76 0.57 3.21
N LYS A 46 -18.34 1.20 4.33
CA LYS A 46 -18.71 2.60 4.62
C LYS A 46 -18.24 3.58 3.54
N VAL A 47 -17.08 3.36 2.91
CA VAL A 47 -16.64 4.17 1.77
C VAL A 47 -17.59 4.00 0.58
N LEU A 48 -18.04 2.77 0.29
CA LEU A 48 -19.03 2.50 -0.77
C LEU A 48 -20.38 3.15 -0.46
N ASP A 49 -20.88 2.99 0.77
CA ASP A 49 -22.14 3.58 1.22
C ASP A 49 -22.11 5.11 1.14
N THR A 50 -20.98 5.73 1.51
CA THR A 50 -20.80 7.17 1.38
C THR A 50 -20.79 7.62 -0.08
N ARG A 51 -20.11 6.89 -0.99
CA ARG A 51 -20.16 7.20 -2.43
C ARG A 51 -21.59 7.13 -2.98
N ALA A 52 -22.38 6.15 -2.54
CA ALA A 52 -23.76 5.94 -3.00
C ALA A 52 -24.71 7.12 -2.67
N LYS A 53 -24.34 7.98 -1.71
CA LYS A 53 -25.08 9.23 -1.42
C LYS A 53 -24.97 10.29 -2.51
N TYR A 54 -24.04 10.13 -3.45
CA TYR A 54 -23.73 11.10 -4.51
C TYR A 54 -23.96 10.49 -5.91
N PRO A 55 -25.20 10.08 -6.25
CA PRO A 55 -25.49 9.36 -7.49
C PRO A 55 -25.18 10.16 -8.77
N ASP A 56 -25.29 11.48 -8.70
CA ASP A 56 -25.04 12.38 -9.84
C ASP A 56 -23.57 12.79 -9.99
N SER A 57 -22.70 12.37 -9.05
CA SER A 57 -21.27 12.69 -9.08
C SER A 57 -20.45 11.57 -9.71
N SER A 58 -19.57 11.94 -10.64
CA SER A 58 -18.57 11.00 -11.16
C SER A 58 -17.52 10.69 -10.09
N LEU A 59 -16.81 9.56 -10.23
CA LEU A 59 -15.66 9.27 -9.37
C LEU A 59 -14.56 10.35 -9.48
N ALA A 60 -14.41 10.98 -10.64
CA ALA A 60 -13.44 12.08 -10.77
C ALA A 60 -13.81 13.25 -9.85
N ALA A 61 -15.08 13.65 -9.83
CA ALA A 61 -15.56 14.73 -8.95
C ALA A 61 -15.47 14.34 -7.46
N LEU A 62 -15.80 13.09 -7.11
CA LEU A 62 -15.71 12.61 -5.73
C LEU A 62 -14.28 12.48 -5.20
N TYR A 63 -13.28 12.37 -6.09
CA TYR A 63 -11.88 12.18 -5.72
C TYR A 63 -10.98 13.38 -6.07
N ASP A 64 -11.56 14.50 -6.50
CA ASP A 64 -10.84 15.76 -6.61
C ASP A 64 -10.39 16.22 -5.20
N PRO A 65 -9.09 16.47 -4.95
CA PRO A 65 -8.59 16.83 -3.64
C PRO A 65 -9.20 18.12 -3.04
N LEU A 66 -9.69 19.03 -3.88
CA LEU A 66 -10.27 20.30 -3.48
C LEU A 66 -11.77 20.21 -3.19
N THR A 67 -12.47 19.25 -3.82
CA THR A 67 -13.94 19.13 -3.73
C THR A 67 -14.43 17.81 -3.16
N MET A 68 -13.53 16.90 -2.73
CA MET A 68 -13.93 15.64 -2.10
C MET A 68 -14.87 15.91 -0.91
N PRO A 69 -16.07 15.28 -0.87
CA PRO A 69 -17.00 15.50 0.24
C PRO A 69 -16.39 15.17 1.61
N PRO A 70 -16.61 16.00 2.65
CA PRO A 70 -16.00 15.79 3.96
C PRO A 70 -16.30 14.44 4.62
N ASP A 71 -17.48 13.85 4.36
CA ASP A 71 -17.84 12.54 4.90
C ASP A 71 -17.11 11.40 4.16
N LEU A 72 -16.79 11.57 2.88
CA LEU A 72 -15.95 10.65 2.11
C LEU A 72 -14.49 10.72 2.57
N VAL A 73 -13.97 11.92 2.84
CA VAL A 73 -12.64 12.10 3.46
C VAL A 73 -12.57 11.35 4.79
N LYS A 74 -13.56 11.53 5.66
CA LYS A 74 -13.63 10.83 6.96
C LYS A 74 -13.76 9.32 6.81
N ALA A 75 -14.48 8.83 5.80
CA ALA A 75 -14.60 7.40 5.53
C ALA A 75 -13.24 6.79 5.12
N HIS A 76 -12.46 7.47 4.27
CA HIS A 76 -11.11 7.06 3.92
C HIS A 76 -10.14 7.12 5.09
N GLN A 77 -10.17 8.16 5.91
CA GLN A 77 -9.35 8.24 7.12
C GLN A 77 -9.62 7.07 8.09
N ALA A 78 -10.88 6.65 8.22
CA ALA A 78 -11.25 5.50 9.02
C ALA A 78 -10.74 4.18 8.41
N LEU A 79 -10.82 4.03 7.09
CA LEU A 79 -10.27 2.89 6.36
C LEU A 79 -8.75 2.82 6.49
N ASP A 80 -8.05 3.93 6.26
CA ASP A 80 -6.60 4.04 6.41
C ASP A 80 -6.16 3.64 7.83
N LYS A 81 -6.86 4.12 8.87
CA LYS A 81 -6.57 3.72 10.26
C LYS A 81 -6.78 2.22 10.50
N ALA A 82 -7.81 1.63 9.90
CA ALA A 82 -8.07 0.19 10.03
C ALA A 82 -6.97 -0.63 9.35
N VAL A 83 -6.52 -0.21 8.16
CA VAL A 83 -5.44 -0.85 7.41
C VAL A 83 -4.08 -0.67 8.09
N ASP A 84 -3.77 0.54 8.57
CA ASP A 84 -2.52 0.82 9.30
C ASP A 84 -2.39 -0.09 10.54
N LEU A 85 -3.50 -0.34 11.24
CA LEU A 85 -3.54 -1.27 12.37
C LEU A 85 -3.28 -2.74 11.99
N CYS A 86 -3.48 -3.13 10.73
CA CYS A 86 -3.08 -4.46 10.25
C CYS A 86 -1.56 -4.60 10.14
N TYR A 87 -0.86 -3.50 9.90
CA TYR A 87 0.60 -3.47 9.81
C TYR A 87 1.26 -3.36 11.18
N ARG A 88 0.79 -2.44 12.01
CA ARG A 88 1.39 -2.18 13.33
C ARG A 88 0.43 -1.41 14.24
N PRO A 89 0.57 -1.51 15.57
CA PRO A 89 -0.32 -0.81 16.50
C PRO A 89 -0.06 0.71 16.58
N GLN A 90 1.16 1.19 16.29
CA GLN A 90 1.47 2.63 16.30
C GLN A 90 1.05 3.30 14.99
N PRO A 91 0.47 4.51 15.04
CA PRO A 91 0.10 5.25 13.84
C PRO A 91 1.34 5.70 13.06
N PHE A 92 1.21 5.81 11.74
CA PHE A 92 2.20 6.48 10.90
C PHE A 92 2.06 7.99 11.06
N VAL A 93 3.14 8.65 11.47
CA VAL A 93 3.15 10.10 11.72
C VAL A 93 3.28 10.94 10.44
N SER A 94 3.77 10.34 9.36
CA SER A 94 3.94 11.01 8.06
C SER A 94 3.93 10.01 6.91
N GLU A 95 3.76 10.51 5.68
CA GLU A 95 3.90 9.68 4.47
C GLU A 95 5.30 9.05 4.37
N LEU A 96 6.35 9.81 4.74
CA LEU A 96 7.73 9.33 4.72
C LEU A 96 7.91 8.13 5.67
N ASN A 97 7.40 8.24 6.90
CA ASN A 97 7.47 7.14 7.86
C ASN A 97 6.71 5.90 7.39
N ARG A 98 5.59 6.09 6.68
CA ARG A 98 4.83 4.98 6.08
C ARG A 98 5.63 4.29 4.98
N ILE A 99 6.27 5.03 4.07
CA ILE A 99 7.03 4.42 2.98
C ILE A 99 8.30 3.72 3.47
N GLU A 100 9.00 4.28 4.46
CA GLU A 100 10.15 3.64 5.11
C GLU A 100 9.77 2.27 5.68
N TYR A 101 8.66 2.21 6.44
CA TYR A 101 8.17 0.97 7.00
C TYR A 101 7.82 -0.07 5.92
N LEU A 102 7.13 0.36 4.85
CA LEU A 102 6.76 -0.53 3.75
C LEU A 102 8.01 -1.08 3.03
N PHE A 103 9.05 -0.26 2.81
CA PHE A 103 10.30 -0.76 2.23
C PHE A 103 11.01 -1.77 3.14
N SER A 104 11.09 -1.53 4.45
CA SER A 104 11.64 -2.50 5.39
C SER A 104 10.87 -3.82 5.39
N LEU A 105 9.53 -3.76 5.31
CA LEU A 105 8.70 -4.96 5.20
C LEU A 105 8.93 -5.68 3.87
N TYR A 106 9.04 -4.95 2.75
CA TYR A 106 9.35 -5.52 1.44
C TYR A 106 10.70 -6.24 1.43
N GLU A 107 11.74 -5.64 2.03
CA GLU A 107 13.06 -6.26 2.16
C GLU A 107 12.97 -7.55 2.98
N ALA A 108 12.26 -7.53 4.11
CA ALA A 108 12.08 -8.72 4.96
C ALA A 108 11.37 -9.87 4.21
N LEU A 109 10.35 -9.56 3.40
CA LEU A 109 9.64 -10.54 2.58
C LEU A 109 10.47 -11.04 1.39
N SER A 110 11.37 -10.22 0.85
CA SER A 110 12.18 -10.53 -0.34
C SER A 110 13.51 -11.21 -0.02
N ALA A 111 14.13 -10.93 1.13
CA ALA A 111 15.43 -11.46 1.52
C ALA A 111 15.54 -13.00 1.48
N PRO A 112 14.51 -13.78 1.89
CA PRO A 112 14.53 -15.25 1.77
C PRO A 112 14.65 -15.76 0.32
N LEU A 113 14.17 -14.98 -0.66
CA LEU A 113 14.17 -15.33 -2.09
C LEU A 113 15.49 -14.97 -2.77
N LEU A 114 16.22 -13.99 -2.24
CA LEU A 114 17.45 -13.44 -2.81
C LEU A 114 18.73 -14.14 -2.34
N LYS A 115 18.65 -15.38 -1.82
CA LYS A 115 19.85 -16.13 -1.40
C LYS A 115 20.81 -16.27 -2.58
N VAL A 116 21.82 -15.40 -2.59
CA VAL A 116 22.92 -15.42 -3.53
C VAL A 116 23.67 -16.73 -3.30
N GLU A 117 23.59 -17.66 -4.24
CA GLU A 117 24.48 -18.81 -4.26
C GLU A 117 25.92 -18.26 -4.24
N LYS A 118 26.62 -18.49 -3.12
CA LYS A 118 28.06 -18.17 -3.04
C LYS A 118 28.78 -19.03 -4.07
N LYS A 119 29.07 -18.49 -5.25
CA LYS A 119 29.99 -19.13 -6.21
C LYS A 119 31.29 -19.41 -5.47
N LYS A 120 31.60 -20.69 -5.21
CA LYS A 120 32.93 -21.12 -4.78
C LYS A 120 33.92 -20.63 -5.83
N ARG A 121 34.83 -19.73 -5.46
CA ARG A 121 36.02 -19.43 -6.29
C ARG A 121 36.77 -20.74 -6.49
N SER A 122 36.78 -21.28 -7.71
CA SER A 122 37.70 -22.36 -8.04
C SER A 122 39.11 -21.78 -7.98
N LYS A 123 39.98 -22.38 -7.17
CA LYS A 123 41.43 -22.11 -7.25
C LYS A 123 41.88 -22.59 -8.62
N LYS A 124 42.20 -21.65 -9.53
CA LYS A 124 43.04 -21.96 -10.68
C LYS A 124 44.36 -22.49 -10.12
N LYS A 125 44.66 -23.77 -10.33
CA LYS A 125 46.02 -24.27 -10.23
C LYS A 125 46.72 -23.80 -11.48
N ASP A 126 47.65 -22.88 -11.33
CA ASP A 126 48.66 -22.62 -12.36
C ASP A 126 49.58 -23.85 -12.40
N SER A 127 49.77 -24.41 -13.59
CA SER A 127 50.76 -25.43 -13.93
C SER A 127 51.18 -25.18 -15.38
#